data_AF-A0A4U9I945-F1
#
_entry.id   AF-A0A4U9I945-F1
#
_cell.length_a   1.000
_cell.length_b   1.000
_cell.length_c   1.000
_cell.angle_alpha   90.00
_cell.angle_beta   90.00
_cell.angle_gamma   90.00
#
_symmetry.space_group_name_H-M   'P 1'
#
loop_
_entity.id
_entity.type
_entity.pdbx_description
1 polymer ?
#
loop_
_entity_poly.entity_id
_entity_poly.type
_entity_poly.pdbx_seq_one_letter_code
_entity_poly.pdbx_strand_id
1 'polypeptide(L)'
;MHEISHWCIAGKARRELVDFGYWYCPDGRDAATQGQFEDVEVKPQALEWLFCVAAGFPFNVSCDNLEGDFEPDRIVFQRRVHAQVMDYLEKGIPERPARLIKALQNYYHTPEITAECFPWPEDL
;
A
#
# COMPACT_ATOMS: atom_id res chain seq x y z
N MET A 1 -2.58 -9.35 -0.65
CA MET A 1 -2.33 -8.35 -1.70
C MET A 1 -0.99 -7.67 -1.46
N HIS A 2 -0.68 -7.36 -0.20
CA HIS A 2 0.60 -6.85 0.31
C HIS A 2 1.87 -7.32 -0.41
N GLU A 3 2.20 -8.62 -0.38
CA GLU A 3 3.46 -9.11 -0.99
C GLU A 3 3.56 -8.86 -2.51
N ILE A 4 2.43 -8.89 -3.20
CA ILE A 4 2.39 -8.58 -4.64
C ILE A 4 2.67 -7.09 -4.86
N SER A 5 2.16 -6.21 -3.98
CA SER A 5 2.48 -4.78 -3.99
C SER A 5 3.97 -4.54 -3.80
N HIS A 6 4.60 -5.19 -2.82
CA HIS A 6 6.05 -5.13 -2.61
C HIS A 6 6.81 -5.60 -3.86
N TRP A 7 6.41 -6.73 -4.44
CA TRP A 7 7.01 -7.23 -5.67
C TRP A 7 6.87 -6.24 -6.84
N CYS A 8 5.72 -5.58 -6.97
CA CYS A 8 5.45 -4.55 -7.98
C CYS A 8 6.31 -3.30 -7.82
N ILE A 9 6.73 -2.95 -6.61
CA ILE A 9 7.65 -1.84 -6.35
C ILE A 9 9.11 -2.28 -6.51
N ALA A 10 9.46 -3.50 -6.12
CA ALA A 10 10.81 -4.02 -6.21
C ALA A 10 11.33 -4.02 -7.66
N GLY A 11 12.51 -3.41 -7.86
CA GLY A 11 13.25 -3.44 -9.13
C GLY A 11 13.85 -4.82 -9.43
N LYS A 12 14.44 -4.99 -10.62
CA LYS A 12 14.95 -6.31 -11.08
C LYS A 12 15.91 -6.96 -10.08
N ALA A 13 16.95 -6.24 -9.67
CA ALA A 13 17.95 -6.75 -8.72
C ALA A 13 17.34 -7.07 -7.35
N ARG A 14 16.40 -6.23 -6.86
CA ARG A 14 15.74 -6.46 -5.58
C ARG A 14 14.93 -7.75 -5.57
N ARG A 15 14.29 -8.11 -6.69
CA ARG A 15 13.52 -9.36 -6.79
C ARG A 15 14.33 -10.66 -6.70
N GLU A 16 15.65 -10.55 -6.76
CA GLU A 16 16.57 -11.69 -6.59
C GLU A 16 16.97 -11.88 -5.12
N LEU A 17 16.58 -10.97 -4.22
CA LEU A 17 16.85 -11.02 -2.80
C LEU A 17 15.67 -11.62 -2.04
N VAL A 18 15.95 -12.27 -0.90
CA VAL A 18 14.93 -12.67 0.07
C VAL A 18 14.14 -11.43 0.49
N ASP A 19 12.80 -11.55 0.49
CA ASP A 19 11.84 -10.47 0.78
C ASP A 19 12.12 -9.16 0.02
N PHE A 20 12.62 -9.30 -1.20
CA PHE A 20 13.01 -8.21 -2.09
C PHE A 20 14.06 -7.24 -1.51
N GLY A 21 14.81 -7.68 -0.49
CA GLY A 21 15.73 -6.84 0.27
C GLY A 21 15.04 -5.69 0.98
N TYR A 22 13.74 -5.82 1.31
CA TYR A 22 13.11 -4.89 2.25
C TYR A 22 13.74 -5.04 3.63
N TRP A 23 13.82 -3.91 4.34
CA TRP A 23 14.34 -3.90 5.70
C TRP A 23 13.32 -4.56 6.63
N TYR A 24 13.76 -5.59 7.34
CA TYR A 24 12.98 -6.16 8.43
C TYR A 24 13.32 -5.40 9.72
N CYS A 25 12.39 -4.57 10.18
CA CYS A 25 12.46 -3.94 11.49
C CYS A 25 11.40 -4.62 12.38
N PRO A 26 11.82 -5.37 13.42
CA PRO A 26 10.87 -6.07 14.29
C PRO A 26 9.94 -5.08 14.99
N ASP A 27 8.85 -5.62 15.53
CA ASP A 27 7.91 -4.91 16.38
C ASP A 27 8.61 -4.26 17.60
N GLY A 28 7.98 -3.25 18.20
CA GLY A 28 8.60 -2.46 19.28
C GLY A 28 9.40 -1.24 18.78
N ARG A 29 9.01 -0.69 17.62
CA ARG A 29 9.67 0.49 17.04
C ARG A 29 9.31 1.74 17.83
N ASP A 30 10.30 2.61 18.01
CA ASP A 30 10.07 3.98 18.49
C ASP A 30 9.44 4.85 17.39
N ALA A 31 8.98 6.04 17.75
CA ALA A 31 8.29 6.94 16.82
C ALA A 31 9.14 7.32 15.59
N ALA A 32 10.46 7.46 15.76
CA ALA A 32 11.35 7.81 14.67
C ALA A 32 11.52 6.65 13.67
N THR A 33 11.71 5.43 14.17
CA THR A 33 11.88 4.21 13.40
C THR A 33 10.57 3.83 12.70
N GLN A 34 9.43 4.01 13.38
CA GLN A 34 8.11 3.84 12.77
C GLN A 34 7.90 4.81 11.60
N GLY A 35 8.31 6.07 11.73
CA GLY A 35 8.23 7.03 10.61
C GLY A 35 9.01 6.57 9.37
N GLN A 36 10.22 6.02 9.57
CA GLN A 36 11.03 5.47 8.47
C GLN A 36 10.40 4.22 7.85
N PHE A 37 9.77 3.38 8.67
CA PHE A 37 9.00 2.24 8.20
C PHE A 37 7.81 2.69 7.35
N GLU A 38 7.02 3.63 7.84
CA GLU A 38 5.88 4.17 7.09
C GLU A 38 6.30 4.80 5.76
N ASP A 39 7.44 5.50 5.71
CA ASP A 39 7.98 6.09 4.47
C ASP A 39 8.17 5.05 3.36
N VAL A 40 8.61 3.84 3.70
CA VAL A 40 8.81 2.75 2.72
C VAL A 40 7.51 2.00 2.40
N GLU A 41 6.53 2.04 3.31
CA GLU A 41 5.23 1.38 3.20
C GLU A 41 4.15 2.16 2.44
N VAL A 42 4.31 3.48 2.27
CA VAL A 42 3.30 4.30 1.54
C VAL A 42 2.98 3.73 0.16
N LYS A 43 4.00 3.37 -0.63
CA LYS A 43 3.81 2.88 -2.01
C LYS A 43 3.26 1.45 -2.08
N PRO A 44 3.79 0.47 -1.32
CA PRO A 44 3.20 -0.86 -1.22
C PRO A 44 1.73 -0.82 -0.79
N GLN A 45 1.39 -0.09 0.27
CA GLN A 45 0.00 -0.05 0.75
C GLN A 45 -0.94 0.71 -0.19
N ALA A 46 -0.45 1.69 -0.96
CA ALA A 46 -1.25 2.33 -2.01
C ALA A 46 -1.59 1.36 -3.16
N LEU A 47 -0.61 0.54 -3.58
CA LEU A 47 -0.87 -0.52 -4.58
C LEU A 47 -1.79 -1.61 -4.00
N GLU A 48 -1.64 -1.94 -2.72
CA GLU A 48 -2.52 -2.90 -2.06
C GLU A 48 -3.97 -2.40 -2.04
N TRP A 49 -4.19 -1.12 -1.73
CA TRP A 49 -5.52 -0.53 -1.78
C TRP A 49 -6.10 -0.56 -3.20
N LEU A 50 -5.32 -0.20 -4.23
CA LEU A 50 -5.73 -0.32 -5.64
C LEU A 50 -6.12 -1.76 -6.00
N PHE A 51 -5.35 -2.77 -5.56
CA PHE A 51 -5.68 -4.18 -5.82
C PHE A 51 -6.91 -4.64 -5.06
N CYS A 52 -7.10 -4.21 -3.82
CA CYS A 52 -8.31 -4.50 -3.05
C CYS A 52 -9.54 -3.93 -3.75
N VAL A 53 -9.53 -2.68 -4.19
CA VAL A 53 -10.63 -2.08 -4.97
C VAL A 53 -10.85 -2.82 -6.28
N ALA A 54 -9.78 -3.14 -7.02
CA ALA A 54 -9.86 -3.90 -8.27
C ALA A 54 -10.52 -5.28 -8.08
N ALA A 55 -10.31 -5.91 -6.92
CA ALA A 55 -10.87 -7.22 -6.58
C ALA A 55 -12.22 -7.14 -5.83
N GLY A 56 -12.69 -5.96 -5.44
CA GLY A 56 -13.88 -5.80 -4.61
C GLY A 56 -13.70 -6.23 -3.15
N PHE A 57 -12.47 -6.18 -2.63
CA PHE A 57 -12.15 -6.52 -1.24
C PHE A 57 -11.96 -5.27 -0.36
N PRO A 58 -12.27 -5.36 0.94
CA PRO A 58 -11.99 -4.28 1.88
C PRO A 58 -10.48 -4.08 2.04
N PHE A 59 -10.06 -2.83 2.22
CA PHE A 59 -8.70 -2.44 2.55
C PHE A 59 -8.64 -1.84 3.95
N ASN A 60 -7.59 -2.19 4.70
CA ASN A 60 -7.24 -1.57 5.97
C ASN A 60 -5.75 -1.25 5.94
N VAL A 61 -5.39 0.01 6.21
CA VAL A 61 -3.99 0.37 6.39
C VAL A 61 -3.41 -0.37 7.61
N SER A 62 -2.17 -0.84 7.50
CA SER A 62 -1.44 -1.51 8.57
C SER A 62 -0.23 -0.66 8.99
N CYS A 63 -0.17 -0.27 10.26
CA CYS A 63 1.02 0.39 10.82
C CYS A 63 2.07 -0.61 11.35
N ASP A 64 1.67 -1.88 11.51
CA ASP A 64 2.53 -3.02 11.84
C ASP A 64 3.45 -2.83 13.07
N ASN A 65 2.95 -2.18 14.14
CA ASN A 65 3.69 -1.94 15.38
C ASN A 65 2.79 -2.23 16.60
N LEU A 66 2.66 -3.50 17.01
CA LEU A 66 1.76 -3.95 18.08
C LEU A 66 2.43 -3.91 19.47
N GLU A 67 3.76 -4.02 19.52
CA GLU A 67 4.59 -4.04 20.74
C GLU A 67 5.34 -2.71 20.98
N GLY A 68 5.04 -1.68 20.18
CA GLY A 68 5.57 -0.32 20.35
C GLY A 68 5.20 0.31 21.70
N ASP A 69 6.04 1.24 22.18
CA ASP A 69 5.77 2.05 23.37
C ASP A 69 4.76 3.18 23.11
N PHE A 70 4.28 3.31 21.87
CA PHE A 70 3.28 4.26 21.43
C PHE A 70 2.37 3.64 20.37
N GLU A 71 1.18 4.23 20.20
CA GLU A 71 0.23 3.83 19.17
C GLU A 71 0.46 4.69 17.90
N PRO A 72 0.80 4.10 16.74
CA PRO A 72 0.96 4.85 15.51
C PRO A 72 -0.32 5.58 15.08
N ASP A 73 -0.17 6.79 14.54
CA ASP A 73 -1.30 7.54 14.00
C ASP A 73 -1.75 6.95 12.67
N ARG A 74 -2.67 5.99 12.77
CA ARG A 74 -3.23 5.26 11.63
C ARG A 74 -3.89 6.19 10.61
N ILE A 75 -4.54 7.26 11.06
CA ILE A 75 -5.27 8.19 10.17
C ILE A 75 -4.26 9.01 9.37
N VAL A 76 -3.22 9.54 10.01
CA VAL A 76 -2.15 10.26 9.31
C VAL A 76 -1.45 9.36 8.31
N PHE A 77 -1.14 8.11 8.67
CA PHE A 77 -0.52 7.19 7.73
C PHE A 77 -1.45 6.84 6.56
N GLN A 78 -2.74 6.56 6.82
CA GLN A 78 -3.71 6.29 5.76
C GLN A 78 -3.89 7.47 4.80
N ARG A 79 -3.80 8.71 5.28
CA ARG A 79 -3.85 9.92 4.43
C ARG A 79 -2.66 9.99 3.48
N ARG A 80 -1.46 9.60 3.92
CA ARG A 80 -0.27 9.51 3.07
C ARG A 80 -0.43 8.44 2.00
N VAL A 81 -0.98 7.27 2.37
CA VAL A 81 -1.31 6.19 1.44
C VAL A 81 -2.36 6.66 0.42
N HIS A 82 -3.43 7.31 0.87
CA HIS A 82 -4.47 7.89 0.00
C HIS A 82 -3.87 8.89 -1.00
N ALA A 83 -3.03 9.83 -0.55
CA ALA A 83 -2.35 10.77 -1.43
C ALA A 83 -1.53 10.05 -2.52
N GLN A 84 -0.84 8.96 -2.16
CA GLN A 84 -0.11 8.16 -3.13
C GLN A 84 -1.04 7.42 -4.11
N VAL A 85 -2.23 6.98 -3.70
CA VAL A 85 -3.24 6.42 -4.61
C VAL A 85 -3.69 7.47 -5.61
N MET A 86 -4.03 8.69 -5.16
CA MET A 86 -4.42 9.79 -6.04
C MET A 86 -3.32 10.13 -7.04
N ASP A 87 -2.07 10.16 -6.58
CA ASP A 87 -0.89 10.36 -7.43
C ASP A 87 -0.79 9.29 -8.54
N TYR A 88 -1.08 8.02 -8.23
CA TYR A 88 -1.09 6.97 -9.25
C TYR A 88 -2.25 7.11 -10.24
N LEU A 89 -3.42 7.54 -9.78
CA LEU A 89 -4.58 7.76 -10.66
C LEU A 89 -4.35 8.96 -11.59
N GLU A 90 -3.71 10.03 -11.11
CA GLU A 90 -3.42 11.24 -11.90
C GLU A 90 -2.23 11.05 -12.85
N LYS A 91 -1.10 10.53 -12.35
CA LYS A 91 0.17 10.47 -13.09
C LYS A 91 0.35 9.17 -13.87
N GLY A 92 -0.49 8.17 -13.59
CA GLY A 92 -0.48 6.85 -14.22
C GLY A 92 0.10 5.76 -13.31
N ILE A 93 -0.56 4.60 -13.34
CA ILE A 93 -0.13 3.40 -12.61
C ILE A 93 0.99 2.70 -13.39
N PRO A 94 2.09 2.28 -12.75
CA PRO A 94 3.16 1.53 -13.43
C PRO A 94 2.66 0.25 -14.11
N GLU A 95 3.35 -0.21 -15.16
CA GLU A 95 2.88 -1.30 -16.04
C GLU A 95 2.50 -2.59 -15.28
N ARG A 96 3.32 -3.01 -14.32
CA ARG A 96 3.10 -4.26 -13.56
C ARG A 96 1.81 -4.20 -12.73
N PRO A 97 1.62 -3.23 -11.81
CA PRO A 97 0.36 -3.10 -11.08
C PRO A 97 -0.83 -2.83 -12.01
N ALA A 98 -0.68 -2.05 -13.09
CA ALA A 98 -1.77 -1.80 -14.04
C ALA A 98 -2.28 -3.09 -14.71
N ARG A 99 -1.35 -3.98 -15.10
CA ARG A 99 -1.70 -5.30 -15.66
C ARG A 99 -2.48 -6.15 -14.66
N LEU A 100 -2.05 -6.17 -13.40
CA LEU A 100 -2.73 -6.93 -12.35
C LEU A 100 -4.12 -6.35 -12.05
N ILE A 101 -4.25 -5.02 -11.95
CA ILE A 101 -5.54 -4.35 -11.75
C ILE A 101 -6.53 -4.77 -12.83
N LYS A 102 -6.12 -4.73 -14.11
CA LYS A 102 -7.01 -5.13 -15.21
C LYS A 102 -7.39 -6.61 -15.12
N ALA A 103 -6.46 -7.48 -14.74
CA ALA A 103 -6.73 -8.90 -14.55
C ALA A 103 -7.72 -9.14 -13.40
N LEU A 104 -7.55 -8.45 -12.27
CA LEU A 104 -8.46 -8.50 -11.12
C LEU A 104 -9.86 -8.01 -11.49
N GLN A 105 -9.98 -6.87 -12.17
CA GLN A 105 -11.27 -6.34 -12.63
C GLN A 105 -11.99 -7.32 -13.57
N ASN A 106 -11.26 -7.91 -14.52
CA ASN A 106 -11.83 -8.89 -15.43
C ASN A 106 -12.28 -10.17 -14.70
N TYR A 107 -11.53 -10.63 -13.69
CA TYR A 107 -11.81 -11.84 -12.94
C TYR A 107 -12.99 -11.68 -11.97
N TYR A 108 -13.02 -10.56 -11.24
CA TYR A 108 -14.04 -10.27 -10.23
C TYR A 108 -15.22 -9.46 -10.77
N HIS A 109 -15.21 -9.10 -12.05
CA HIS A 109 -16.26 -8.32 -12.71
C HIS A 109 -16.54 -6.97 -12.01
N THR A 110 -15.50 -6.28 -11.56
CA THR A 110 -15.61 -4.97 -10.92
C THR A 110 -15.54 -3.83 -11.97
N PRO A 111 -16.15 -2.66 -11.69
CA PRO A 111 -16.11 -1.52 -12.60
C PRO A 111 -14.71 -0.91 -12.72
N GLU A 112 -14.58 0.08 -13.60
CA GLU A 112 -13.37 0.90 -13.65
C GLU A 112 -13.12 1.60 -12.31
N ILE A 113 -11.84 1.69 -11.94
CA ILE A 113 -11.41 2.34 -10.71
C ILE A 113 -11.47 3.85 -10.94
N THR A 114 -12.16 4.56 -10.05
CA THR A 114 -12.20 6.01 -10.01
C THR A 114 -11.75 6.52 -8.63
N ALA A 115 -11.50 7.82 -8.50
CA ALA A 115 -11.03 8.40 -7.24
C ALA A 115 -12.04 8.20 -6.10
N GLU A 116 -13.34 8.15 -6.40
CA GLU A 116 -14.43 7.96 -5.44
C GLU A 116 -14.40 6.58 -4.77
N CYS A 117 -13.68 5.61 -5.33
CA CYS A 117 -13.46 4.30 -4.69
C CYS A 117 -12.53 4.37 -3.47
N PHE A 118 -11.82 5.49 -3.28
CA PHE A 118 -10.86 5.69 -2.20
C PHE A 118 -11.30 6.88 -1.36
N PRO A 119 -12.21 6.67 -0.38
CA PRO A 119 -12.65 7.76 0.48
C PRO A 119 -11.47 8.32 1.28
N TRP A 120 -11.46 9.64 1.43
CA TRP A 120 -10.51 10.32 2.30
C TRP A 120 -10.69 9.82 3.74
N PRO A 121 -9.61 9.50 4.47
CA PRO A 121 -9.69 9.15 5.90
C PRO A 121 -10.08 10.40 6.71
N GLU A 122 -11.36 10.50 7.05
CA GLU A 122 -11.89 11.51 7.97
C GLU A 122 -11.30 11.30 9.38
N ASP A 123 -11.17 12.39 10.14
CA ASP A 123 -10.82 12.29 11.55
C ASP A 123 -11.95 11.51 12.28
N LEU A 124 -11.58 10.60 13.18
CA LEU A 124 -12.51 9.85 14.02
C LEU A 124 -13.19 10.74 15.06
#